data_AF-A0A1W9KWV1-F1
#
_entry.id   AF-A0A1W9KWV1-F1
#
_cell.length_a   1.000
_cell.length_b   1.000
_cell.length_c   1.000
_cell.angle_alpha   90.00
_cell.angle_beta   90.00
_cell.angle_gamma   90.00
#
_symmetry.space_group_name_H-M   'P 1'
#
loop_
_entity.id
_entity.type
_entity.pdbx_description
1 polymer ?
#
loop_
_entity_poly.entity_id
_entity_poly.type
_entity_poly.pdbx_seq_one_letter_code
_entity_poly.pdbx_strand_id
1 'polypeptide(L)'
;MDDKPWWSYGHLWLVISGPVSVVLACLVTFYFIANSPNQIITGQDIEIENIKSNKLIDGSNAPATMARNHAATGVVPAPKTAPDAPK
;
A
#
# COMPACT_ATOMS: atom_id res chain seq x y z
N MET A 1 5.48 50.58 -33.17
CA MET A 1 4.64 49.39 -32.97
C MET A 1 5.26 48.65 -31.82
N ASP A 2 4.55 48.53 -30.70
CA ASP A 2 5.11 47.92 -29.50
C ASP A 2 5.18 46.40 -29.66
N ASP A 3 6.34 45.90 -30.08
CA ASP A 3 6.65 44.47 -30.13
C ASP A 3 6.86 43.92 -28.70
N LYS A 4 5.77 43.83 -27.94
CA LYS A 4 5.82 43.11 -26.67
C LYS A 4 6.09 41.63 -26.94
N PRO A 5 6.99 41.01 -26.19
CA PRO A 5 7.28 39.61 -26.38
C PRO A 5 6.04 38.77 -26.03
N TRP A 6 5.80 37.71 -26.80
CA TRP A 6 4.60 36.88 -26.77
C TRP A 6 4.31 36.23 -25.41
N TRP A 7 5.31 36.06 -24.54
CA TRP A 7 5.14 35.52 -23.18
C TRP A 7 4.53 36.52 -22.19
N SER A 8 4.45 37.81 -22.55
CA SER A 8 3.89 38.86 -21.69
C SER A 8 2.35 38.85 -21.67
N TYR A 9 1.70 38.16 -22.61
CA TYR A 9 0.23 38.10 -22.68
C TYR A 9 -0.33 37.07 -21.68
N GLY A 10 -1.19 37.52 -20.77
CA GLY A 10 -1.81 36.65 -19.75
C GLY A 10 -2.64 35.49 -20.32
N HIS A 11 -3.25 35.66 -21.50
CA HIS A 11 -4.04 34.61 -22.16
C HIS A 11 -3.20 33.38 -22.53
N LEU A 12 -1.92 33.55 -22.84
CA LEU A 12 -1.00 32.45 -23.10
C LEU A 12 -0.89 31.52 -21.88
N TRP A 13 -0.81 32.11 -20.68
CA TRP A 13 -0.75 31.37 -19.43
C TRP A 13 -2.04 30.60 -19.13
N LEU A 14 -3.21 31.12 -19.55
CA LEU A 14 -4.47 30.36 -19.43
C LEU A 14 -4.43 29.07 -20.24
N VAL A 15 -3.86 29.11 -21.45
CA VAL A 15 -3.73 27.92 -22.31
C VAL A 15 -2.66 26.97 -21.79
N ILE A 16 -1.52 27.48 -21.34
CA ILE A 16 -0.39 26.66 -20.84
C ILE A 16 -0.70 26.03 -19.47
N SER A 17 -1.47 26.72 -18.62
CA SER A 17 -1.76 26.23 -17.26
C SER A 17 -2.50 24.89 -17.23
N GLY A 18 -3.38 24.62 -18.20
CA GLY A 18 -4.09 23.35 -18.31
C GLY A 18 -3.13 22.15 -18.45
N PRO A 19 -2.32 22.08 -19.52
CA PRO A 19 -1.32 21.03 -19.68
C PRO A 19 -0.31 20.96 -18.53
N VAL A 20 0.17 22.11 -18.03
CA VAL A 20 1.14 22.15 -16.92
C VAL A 20 0.56 21.52 -15.65
N SER A 21 -0.72 21.76 -15.35
CA SER A 21 -1.39 21.16 -14.19
C SER A 21 -1.45 19.64 -14.27
N VAL A 22 -1.74 19.08 -15.45
CA VAL A 22 -1.76 17.62 -15.67
C VAL A 22 -0.37 17.01 -15.47
N VAL A 23 0.68 17.64 -16.02
CA VAL A 23 2.06 17.17 -15.83
C VAL A 23 2.44 17.18 -14.35
N LEU A 24 2.06 18.24 -13.60
CA LEU A 24 2.31 18.32 -12.17
C LEU A 24 1.58 17.21 -11.40
N ALA A 25 0.32 16.93 -11.75
CA ALA A 25 -0.45 15.85 -11.15
C ALA A 25 0.21 14.48 -11.40
N CYS A 26 0.67 14.22 -12.62
CA CYS A 26 1.42 13.00 -12.95
C CYS A 26 2.70 12.86 -12.12
N LEU A 27 3.47 13.95 -11.96
CA LEU A 27 4.68 13.95 -11.14
C LEU A 27 4.37 13.68 -9.67
N VAL A 28 3.30 14.27 -9.13
CA VAL A 28 2.87 14.03 -7.74
C VAL A 28 2.46 12.58 -7.54
N THR A 29 1.66 12.01 -8.44
CA THR A 29 1.28 10.58 -8.38
C THR A 29 2.51 9.68 -8.50
N PHE A 30 3.41 9.96 -9.44
CA PHE A 30 4.66 9.22 -9.58
C PHE A 30 5.50 9.29 -8.31
N TYR A 31 5.64 10.48 -7.73
CA TYR A 31 6.35 10.68 -6.46
C TYR A 31 5.73 9.87 -5.32
N PHE A 32 4.40 9.81 -5.24
CA PHE A 32 3.71 9.02 -4.22
C PHE A 32 3.97 7.52 -4.40
N ILE A 33 3.88 7.01 -5.63
CA ILE A 33 4.12 5.58 -5.92
C ILE A 33 5.59 5.21 -5.67
N ALA A 34 6.52 6.07 -6.08
CA ALA A 34 7.95 5.83 -5.91
C ALA A 34 8.37 5.81 -4.43
N ASN A 35 7.73 6.62 -3.59
CA ASN A 35 8.05 6.73 -2.16
C ASN A 35 7.16 5.91 -1.23
N SER A 36 6.07 5.33 -1.73
CA SER A 36 5.19 4.47 -0.93
C SER A 36 5.57 3.02 -1.20
N PRO A 37 6.50 2.42 -0.44
CA PRO A 37 6.72 0.99 -0.51
C PRO A 37 5.38 0.32 -0.18
N ASN A 38 4.81 -0.36 -1.16
CA ASN A 38 3.73 -1.32 -0.93
C ASN A 38 4.33 -2.43 -0.07
N GLN A 39 4.35 -2.21 1.25
CA GLN A 39 4.68 -3.27 2.20
C GLN A 39 3.58 -4.31 2.05
N ILE A 40 3.90 -5.36 1.30
CA ILE A 40 3.18 -6.62 1.37
C ILE A 40 3.44 -7.16 2.77
N ILE A 41 2.53 -6.87 3.71
CA ILE A 41 2.59 -7.54 4.99
C ILE A 41 2.25 -9.00 4.69
N THR A 42 3.26 -9.86 4.76
CA THR A 42 3.05 -11.29 4.58
C THR A 42 2.22 -11.76 5.77
N GLY A 43 1.32 -12.74 5.59
CA GLY A 43 0.58 -13.30 6.72
C GLY A 43 1.48 -13.75 7.89
N GLN A 44 2.72 -14.15 7.56
CA GLN A 44 3.77 -14.46 8.51
C GLN A 44 4.27 -13.25 9.32
N ASP A 45 4.33 -12.05 8.73
CA ASP A 45 4.75 -10.83 9.42
C ASP A 45 3.69 -10.37 10.42
N ILE A 46 2.40 -10.48 10.05
CA ILE A 46 1.27 -10.32 10.97
C ILE A 46 1.38 -11.37 12.08
N GLU A 47 1.58 -12.65 11.74
CA GLU A 47 1.67 -13.73 12.73
C GLU A 47 2.82 -13.51 13.74
N ILE A 48 4.02 -13.15 13.25
CA ILE A 48 5.19 -12.83 14.09
C ILE A 48 4.90 -11.64 15.00
N GLU A 49 4.26 -10.58 14.48
CA GLU A 49 3.87 -9.41 15.29
C GLU A 49 2.85 -9.79 16.37
N ASN A 50 1.86 -10.63 16.06
CA ASN A 50 0.81 -11.01 17.01
C ASN A 50 1.29 -12.01 18.06
N ILE A 51 2.18 -12.94 17.69
CA ILE A 51 2.87 -13.82 18.64
C ILE A 51 3.76 -12.99 19.58
N LYS A 52 4.52 -12.04 19.02
CA LYS A 52 5.40 -11.15 19.81
C LYS A 52 4.61 -10.20 20.71
N SER A 53 3.40 -9.82 20.30
CA SER A 53 2.51 -8.91 21.04
C SER A 53 1.48 -9.65 21.91
N ASN A 54 1.52 -11.00 21.96
CA ASN A 54 0.53 -11.87 22.61
C ASN A 54 -0.93 -11.45 22.36
N LYS A 55 -1.21 -10.90 21.18
CA LYS A 55 -2.50 -10.33 20.82
C LYS A 55 -3.23 -11.37 19.99
N LEU A 56 -4.20 -12.05 20.61
CA LEU A 56 -5.10 -12.96 19.91
C LEU A 56 -5.92 -12.13 18.92
N ILE A 57 -5.71 -12.33 17.62
CA ILE A 57 -6.57 -11.73 16.61
C ILE A 57 -7.92 -12.46 16.68
N ASP A 58 -8.97 -11.73 17.05
CA ASP A 58 -10.35 -12.18 16.88
C ASP A 58 -10.54 -12.55 15.39
N GLY A 59 -11.07 -13.74 15.10
CA GLY A 59 -11.11 -14.33 13.75
C GLY A 59 -11.82 -13.45 12.69
N SER A 60 -12.53 -12.42 13.14
CA SER A 60 -13.08 -11.32 12.35
C SER A 60 -12.03 -10.47 11.60
N ASN A 61 -10.79 -10.40 12.09
CA ASN A 61 -9.70 -9.58 11.52
C ASN A 61 -8.62 -10.43 10.80
N ALA A 62 -8.82 -11.75 10.67
CA ALA A 62 -7.91 -12.60 9.92
C ALA A 62 -8.15 -12.47 8.40
N PRO A 63 -7.12 -12.55 7.55
CA PRO A 63 -7.29 -12.57 6.10
C PRO A 63 -8.31 -13.64 5.66
N ALA A 64 -9.22 -13.28 4.75
CA ALA A 64 -10.34 -14.14 4.36
C ALA A 64 -9.91 -15.54 3.88
N THR A 65 -8.70 -15.68 3.31
CA THR A 65 -8.11 -16.96 2.91
C THR A 65 -7.77 -17.87 4.08
N MET A 66 -7.36 -17.32 5.23
CA MET A 66 -7.14 -18.07 6.48
C MET A 66 -8.45 -18.33 7.24
N ALA A 67 -9.41 -17.39 7.18
CA ALA A 67 -10.67 -17.50 7.93
C ALA A 67 -11.65 -18.57 7.39
N ARG A 68 -11.60 -18.90 6.08
CA ARG A 68 -12.57 -19.81 5.44
C ARG A 68 -12.64 -21.21 6.02
N ASN A 69 -11.58 -21.70 6.67
CA ASN A 69 -11.57 -23.02 7.33
C ASN A 69 -11.55 -22.94 8.86
N HIS A 70 -11.39 -21.74 9.43
CA HIS A 70 -11.23 -21.53 10.88
C HIS A 70 -12.45 -20.99 11.61
N ALA A 71 -13.47 -20.54 10.87
CA ALA A 71 -14.77 -20.16 11.43
C ALA A 71 -15.45 -21.29 12.23
N ALA A 72 -15.11 -22.56 11.96
CA ALA A 72 -15.67 -23.73 12.64
C ALA A 72 -14.92 -24.13 13.94
N THR A 73 -13.72 -23.62 14.20
CA THR A 73 -12.87 -24.03 15.33
C THR A 73 -12.61 -22.94 16.36
N GLY A 74 -12.92 -21.67 16.07
CA GLY A 74 -12.82 -20.55 17.03
C GLY A 74 -11.41 -20.17 17.47
N VAL A 75 -10.40 -20.99 17.16
CA VAL A 75 -8.97 -20.76 17.43
C VAL A 75 -8.15 -21.33 16.28
N VAL A 76 -7.22 -20.52 15.76
CA VAL A 76 -6.20 -20.96 14.79
C VAL A 76 -5.05 -21.62 15.56
N PRO A 77 -4.82 -22.94 15.42
CA PRO A 77 -3.64 -23.57 16.02
C PRO A 77 -2.38 -23.02 15.36
N ALA A 78 -1.36 -22.72 16.18
CA ALA A 78 -0.03 -22.44 15.66
C ALA A 78 0.45 -23.63 14.80
N PRO A 79 1.12 -23.40 13.66
CA PRO A 79 1.67 -24.47 12.84
C PRO A 79 2.58 -25.36 13.69
N LYS A 80 2.32 -26.67 13.72
CA LYS A 80 3.29 -27.62 14.30
C LYS A 80 4.56 -27.53 13.46
N THR A 81 5.65 -27.07 14.08
CA THR A 81 7.01 -27.35 13.60
C THR A 81 7.10 -28.85 13.36
N ALA A 82 7.43 -29.25 12.14
CA ALA A 82 7.51 -30.64 11.76
C ALA A 82 8.62 -31.38 12.54
N PRO A 83 8.48 -32.72 12.71
CA PRO A 83 9.04 -33.49 13.82
C PRO A 83 10.53 -33.85 13.67
N ASP A 84 11.14 -34.15 14.83
CA ASP A 84 12.48 -34.71 15.02
C ASP A 84 12.94 -35.62 13.88
N ALA A 85 14.07 -35.24 13.24
CA ALA A 85 14.78 -36.10 12.31
C ALA A 85 15.35 -37.32 13.07
N PRO A 86 15.26 -38.55 12.52
CA PRO A 86 15.82 -39.73 13.17
C PRO A 86 17.35 -39.66 13.19
N LYS A 87 17.89 -40.20 14.29
CA LYS A 87 19.29 -40.23 14.72
C LYS A 87 20.23 -40.92 13.75
#